data_AF-A0AAD8MIJ1-F1
#
_entry.id   AF-A0AAD8MIJ1-F1
#
_cell.length_a   1.000
_cell.length_b   1.000
_cell.length_c   1.000
_cell.angle_alpha   90.00
_cell.angle_beta   90.00
_cell.angle_gamma   90.00
#
_symmetry.space_group_name_H-M   'P 1'
#
loop_
_entity.id
_entity.type
_entity.pdbx_description
1 polymer ?
#
loop_
_entity_poly.entity_id
_entity_poly.type
_entity_poly.pdbx_seq_one_letter_code
_entity_poly.pdbx_strand_id
1 'polypeptide(L)'
;MLLLANDIVLRVVFSMKGNNYGDKKVKSEFDEILRETQDLLGMVNIADYLPWMGWFNKLNGVEARLDKNFRELDSFYDRAIQEHRECPTRTRTDEHGDLVDVLLRVQTDPNQDIALTDDQMKAVLTDMFIAGTDTSAATIFTCTWIDVATRQWQMQKMEW
;
A
#
# COMPACT_ATOMS: atom_id res chain seq x y z
N MET A 1 0.27 -14.41 0.28
CA MET A 1 0.19 -13.66 -0.99
C MET A 1 0.19 -12.16 -0.74
N LEU A 2 -0.77 -11.62 0.03
CA LEU A 2 -0.81 -10.20 0.38
C LEU A 2 0.50 -9.68 1.00
N LEU A 3 1.05 -10.35 2.02
CA LEU A 3 2.33 -9.95 2.64
C LEU A 3 3.52 -9.91 1.67
N LEU A 4 3.51 -10.75 0.63
CA LEU A 4 4.58 -10.76 -0.38
C LEU A 4 4.41 -9.60 -1.36
N ALA A 5 3.17 -9.31 -1.77
CA ALA A 5 2.87 -8.14 -2.59
C ALA A 5 3.20 -6.84 -1.84
N ASN A 6 2.83 -6.76 -0.55
CA ASN A 6 3.18 -5.65 0.34
C ASN A 6 4.68 -5.40 0.37
N ASP A 7 5.49 -6.45 0.57
CA ASP A 7 6.96 -6.33 0.61
C ASP A 7 7.55 -5.81 -0.70
N ILE A 8 7.02 -6.27 -1.84
CA ILE A 8 7.46 -5.80 -3.16
C ILE A 8 7.09 -4.32 -3.34
N VAL A 9 5.85 -3.95 -3.05
CA VAL A 9 5.38 -2.56 -3.23
C VAL A 9 6.11 -1.62 -2.29
N LEU A 10 6.32 -2.01 -1.03
CA LEU A 10 7.15 -1.27 -0.06
C LEU A 10 8.55 -0.99 -0.58
N ARG A 11 9.21 -2.00 -1.16
CA ARG A 11 10.55 -1.84 -1.71
C ARG A 11 10.57 -0.89 -2.91
N VAL A 12 9.55 -0.92 -3.76
CA VAL A 12 9.45 -0.04 -4.93
C VAL A 12 9.15 1.41 -4.52
N VAL A 13 8.26 1.58 -3.53
CA VAL A 13 7.78 2.90 -3.12
C VAL A 13 8.80 3.64 -2.25
N PHE A 14 9.45 2.96 -1.31
CA PHE A 14 10.29 3.59 -0.28
C PHE A 14 11.78 3.19 -0.32
N SER A 15 12.22 2.44 -1.34
CA SER A 15 13.56 1.84 -1.48
C SER A 15 14.26 1.60 -0.14
N MET A 16 13.77 0.57 0.54
CA MET A 16 14.09 0.19 1.93
C MET A 16 15.54 -0.29 2.15
N LYS A 17 16.52 0.17 1.36
CA LYS A 17 17.94 -0.25 1.42
C LYS A 17 18.77 0.49 2.49
N GLY A 18 18.27 1.54 3.15
CA GLY A 18 19.10 2.42 3.99
C GLY A 18 18.77 2.44 5.48
N ASN A 19 19.33 1.51 6.24
CA ASN A 19 19.68 1.53 7.67
C ASN A 19 18.66 1.85 8.79
N ASN A 20 17.43 2.33 8.54
CA ASN A 20 16.42 2.53 9.62
C ASN A 20 15.05 1.87 9.34
N TYR A 21 14.56 1.87 8.11
CA TYR A 21 13.30 1.20 7.74
C TYR A 21 13.47 -0.30 7.40
N GLY A 22 14.70 -0.79 7.26
CA GLY A 22 14.99 -2.22 7.19
C GLY A 22 14.87 -2.93 8.55
N ASP A 23 14.61 -2.19 9.63
CA ASP A 23 14.29 -2.76 10.93
C ASP A 23 12.96 -3.53 10.82
N LYS A 24 13.01 -4.82 11.19
CA LYS A 24 11.83 -5.71 11.16
C LYS A 24 10.64 -5.09 11.90
N LYS A 25 10.91 -4.24 12.90
CA LYS A 25 9.89 -3.54 13.66
C LYS A 25 9.10 -2.54 12.82
N VAL A 26 9.78 -1.70 12.04
CA VAL A 26 9.12 -0.66 11.22
C VAL A 26 8.31 -1.30 10.09
N LYS A 27 8.86 -2.35 9.47
CA LYS A 27 8.12 -3.14 8.50
C LYS A 27 6.88 -3.79 9.12
N SER A 28 7.01 -4.39 10.31
CA SER A 28 5.89 -5.02 11.01
C SER A 28 4.80 -4.02 11.42
N GLU A 29 5.18 -2.81 11.85
CA GLU A 29 4.24 -1.73 12.17
C GLU A 29 3.46 -1.33 10.92
N PHE A 30 4.15 -1.12 9.80
CA PHE A 30 3.48 -0.76 8.56
C PHE A 30 2.61 -1.89 8.00
N ASP A 31 3.07 -3.15 8.04
CA ASP A 31 2.27 -4.30 7.64
C ASP A 31 0.95 -4.39 8.44
N GLU A 32 0.95 -4.00 9.72
CA GLU A 32 -0.26 -3.95 10.56
C GLU A 32 -1.22 -2.84 10.13
N ILE A 33 -0.70 -1.61 9.93
CA ILE A 33 -1.48 -0.46 9.42
C ILE A 33 -2.12 -0.79 8.07
N LEU A 34 -1.36 -1.40 7.17
CA LEU A 34 -1.84 -1.74 5.84
C LEU A 34 -2.90 -2.83 5.86
N ARG A 35 -2.74 -3.83 6.73
CA ARG A 35 -3.74 -4.88 6.87
C ARG A 35 -5.06 -4.31 7.39
N GLU A 36 -5.00 -3.41 8.36
CA GLU A 36 -6.18 -2.69 8.85
C GLU A 36 -6.79 -1.81 7.74
N THR A 37 -5.96 -1.14 6.93
CA THR A 37 -6.41 -0.36 5.76
C THR A 37 -7.20 -1.22 4.78
N GLN A 38 -6.66 -2.39 4.41
CA GLN A 38 -7.32 -3.34 3.50
C GLN A 38 -8.62 -3.90 4.09
N ASP A 39 -8.61 -4.23 5.38
CA ASP A 39 -9.80 -4.70 6.09
C ASP A 39 -10.90 -3.63 6.10
N LEU A 40 -10.54 -2.35 6.33
CA LEU A 40 -11.47 -1.23 6.31
C LEU A 40 -12.01 -0.92 4.90
N LEU A 41 -11.17 -1.04 3.86
CA LEU A 41 -11.60 -0.86 2.46
C LEU A 41 -12.51 -2.00 1.97
N GLY A 42 -12.25 -3.23 2.44
CA GLY A 42 -13.09 -4.40 2.15
C GLY A 42 -14.38 -4.46 2.97
N MET A 43 -14.52 -3.63 4.01
CA MET A 43 -15.74 -3.59 4.82
C MET A 43 -16.90 -2.99 4.02
N VAL A 44 -18.03 -3.70 4.04
CA VAL A 44 -19.29 -3.19 3.52
C VAL A 44 -19.75 -2.03 4.40
N ASN A 45 -19.67 -0.81 3.86
CA ASN A 45 -20.23 0.35 4.51
C ASN A 45 -21.76 0.30 4.42
N ILE A 46 -22.43 -0.07 5.51
CA ILE A 46 -23.88 -0.25 5.55
C ILE A 46 -24.62 1.07 5.24
N ALA A 47 -24.00 2.22 5.53
CA ALA A 47 -24.56 3.51 5.18
C ALA A 47 -24.67 3.73 3.66
N ASP A 48 -23.77 3.14 2.87
CA ASP A 48 -23.78 3.26 1.41
C ASP A 48 -24.94 2.46 0.77
N TYR A 49 -25.42 1.42 1.45
CA TYR A 49 -26.56 0.60 1.01
C TYR A 49 -27.88 1.03 1.66
N LEU A 50 -27.83 1.50 2.91
CA LEU A 50 -28.98 1.90 3.72
C LEU A 50 -28.69 3.26 4.38
N PRO A 51 -28.93 4.38 3.67
CA PRO A 51 -28.52 5.72 4.11
C PRO A 51 -29.05 6.15 5.49
N TRP A 52 -30.20 5.62 5.91
CA TRP A 52 -30.78 5.89 7.23
C TRP A 52 -30.10 5.11 8.38
N MET A 53 -29.22 4.15 8.08
CA MET A 53 -28.44 3.35 9.05
C MET A 53 -27.01 3.86 9.25
N GLY A 54 -26.68 5.10 8.85
CA GLY A 54 -25.35 5.67 9.06
C GLY A 54 -24.84 5.66 10.51
N TRP A 55 -25.74 5.64 11.50
CA TRP A 55 -25.38 5.51 12.92
C TRP A 55 -24.76 4.15 13.28
N PHE A 56 -25.01 3.11 12.48
CA PHE A 56 -24.51 1.75 12.75
C PHE A 56 -22.98 1.67 12.62
N ASN A 57 -22.39 2.41 11.69
CA ASN A 57 -20.93 2.50 11.54
C ASN A 57 -20.27 3.11 12.78
N LYS A 58 -20.94 4.08 13.41
CA LYS A 58 -20.48 4.74 14.63
C LYS A 58 -20.58 3.82 15.85
N LEU A 59 -21.62 2.98 15.93
CA LEU A 59 -21.79 2.00 17.00
C LEU A 59 -20.86 0.79 16.88
N ASN A 60 -20.58 0.33 15.67
CA ASN A 60 -19.65 -0.78 15.44
C ASN A 60 -18.17 -0.37 15.55
N GLY A 61 -17.89 0.90 15.84
CA GLY A 61 -16.53 1.41 16.03
C GLY A 61 -15.71 1.51 14.74
N VAL A 62 -16.31 1.31 13.57
CA VAL A 62 -15.63 1.38 12.28
C VAL A 62 -15.08 2.78 12.03
N GLU A 63 -15.85 3.82 12.37
CA GLU A 63 -15.41 5.22 12.26
C GLU A 63 -14.16 5.50 13.10
N ALA A 64 -14.11 4.97 14.34
CA ALA A 64 -12.96 5.13 15.21
C ALA A 64 -11.73 4.34 14.73
N ARG A 65 -11.93 3.13 14.21
CA ARG A 65 -10.86 2.32 13.59
C ARG A 65 -10.29 3.02 12.36
N LEU A 66 -11.16 3.58 11.53
CA LEU A 66 -10.78 4.33 10.33
C LEU A 66 -9.97 5.57 10.67
N ASP A 67 -10.44 6.42 11.59
CA ASP A 67 -9.70 7.61 12.04
C ASP A 67 -8.34 7.23 12.66
N LYS A 68 -8.29 6.18 13.49
CA LYS A 68 -7.04 5.67 14.05
C LYS A 68 -6.07 5.23 12.94
N ASN A 69 -6.53 4.41 12.01
CA ASN A 69 -5.71 3.88 10.93
C ASN A 69 -5.20 4.99 10.01
N PHE A 70 -6.04 5.98 9.68
CA PHE A 70 -5.62 7.15 8.91
C PHE A 70 -4.49 7.93 9.59
N ARG A 71 -4.58 8.14 10.91
CA ARG A 71 -3.51 8.84 11.66
C ARG A 71 -2.20 8.06 11.71
N GLU A 72 -2.27 6.74 11.84
CA GLU A 72 -1.09 5.87 11.84
C GLU A 72 -0.42 5.86 10.46
N LEU A 73 -1.22 5.77 9.38
CA LEU A 73 -0.75 5.86 8.00
C LEU A 73 -0.11 7.22 7.68
N ASP A 74 -0.78 8.31 8.08
CA ASP A 74 -0.31 9.68 7.89
C ASP A 74 1.03 9.93 8.60
N SER A 75 1.13 9.51 9.86
CA SER A 75 2.37 9.60 10.63
C SER A 75 3.49 8.77 10.02
N PHE A 76 3.18 7.59 9.49
CA PHE A 76 4.17 6.77 8.80
C PHE A 76 4.72 7.49 7.56
N TYR A 77 3.85 8.03 6.71
CA TYR A 77 4.28 8.75 5.51
C TYR A 77 5.07 10.00 5.84
N ASP A 78 4.68 10.76 6.87
CA ASP A 78 5.46 11.94 7.30
C ASP A 78 6.90 11.57 7.66
N ARG A 79 7.08 10.50 8.44
CA ARG A 79 8.41 10.01 8.80
C ARG A 79 9.20 9.55 7.58
N ALA A 80 8.55 8.84 6.66
CA ALA A 80 9.18 8.37 5.43
C ALA A 80 9.60 9.55 4.53
N ILE A 81 8.69 10.48 4.25
CA ILE A 81 8.96 11.66 3.41
C ILE A 81 10.07 12.52 4.03
N GLN A 82 10.01 12.75 5.34
CA GLN A 82 11.03 13.53 6.05
C GLN A 82 12.42 12.89 5.94
N GLU A 83 12.51 11.56 6.05
CA GLU A 83 13.78 10.85 5.88
C GLU A 83 14.36 11.02 4.45
N HIS A 84 13.51 11.01 3.43
CA HIS A 84 13.93 11.24 2.03
C HIS A 84 14.35 12.71 1.79
N ARG A 85 13.71 13.66 2.47
CA ARG A 85 14.12 15.09 2.45
C ARG A 85 15.46 15.34 3.13
N GLU A 86 15.71 14.70 4.28
CA GLU A 86 16.90 14.92 5.09
C GLU A 86 18.13 14.16 4.57
N CYS A 87 17.93 13.06 3.83
CA CYS A 87 19.02 12.22 3.32
C CYS A 87 18.97 12.06 1.77
N PRO A 88 19.11 13.16 0.99
CA PRO A 88 19.10 13.10 -0.47
C PRO A 88 20.32 12.36 -1.07
N THR A 89 21.31 12.01 -0.23
CA THR A 89 22.54 11.28 -0.58
C THR A 89 22.47 9.77 -0.29
N ARG A 90 21.29 9.15 -0.24
CA ARG A 90 21.20 7.69 -0.39
C ARG A 90 21.86 7.32 -1.72
N THR A 91 23.03 6.70 -1.60
CA THR A 91 23.97 6.37 -2.67
C THR A 91 23.27 5.99 -3.97
N ARG A 92 23.27 6.95 -4.91
CA ARG A 92 23.55 6.95 -6.35
C ARG A 92 24.09 5.65 -6.98
N THR A 93 23.58 4.49 -6.57
CA THR A 93 23.90 3.17 -7.11
C THR A 93 22.79 2.64 -8.00
N ASP A 94 21.57 3.18 -7.87
CA ASP A 94 20.45 2.96 -8.78
C ASP A 94 20.08 4.34 -9.36
N GLU A 95 20.27 4.55 -10.66
CA GLU A 95 20.22 5.88 -11.32
C GLU A 95 18.85 6.58 -11.29
N HIS A 96 17.81 6.00 -10.68
CA HIS A 96 16.43 6.50 -10.79
C HIS A 96 15.75 6.94 -9.48
N GLY A 97 16.32 6.69 -8.29
CA GLY A 97 15.61 6.97 -7.02
C GLY A 97 14.33 6.14 -6.88
N ASP A 98 13.64 6.22 -5.75
CA ASP A 98 12.34 5.57 -5.56
C ASP A 98 11.16 6.49 -5.88
N LEU A 99 9.94 5.99 -5.68
CA LEU A 99 8.73 6.77 -5.97
C LEU A 99 8.68 8.05 -5.12
N VAL A 100 9.11 8.01 -3.86
CA VAL A 100 9.15 9.19 -2.99
C VAL A 100 10.16 10.21 -3.53
N ASP A 101 11.34 9.77 -3.97
CA ASP A 101 12.32 10.64 -4.61
C ASP A 101 11.77 11.30 -5.89
N VAL A 102 11.03 10.55 -6.69
CA VAL A 102 10.39 11.08 -7.92
C VAL A 102 9.33 12.12 -7.56
N LEU A 103 8.45 11.83 -6.60
CA LEU A 103 7.40 12.77 -6.17
C LEU A 103 7.99 14.03 -5.53
N LEU A 104 9.07 13.92 -4.76
CA LEU A 104 9.79 15.08 -4.21
C LEU A 104 10.39 15.95 -5.33
N ARG A 105 10.98 15.35 -6.37
CA ARG A 105 11.48 16.10 -7.53
C ARG A 105 10.36 16.86 -8.23
N VAL A 106 9.22 16.20 -8.45
CA VAL A 106 8.02 16.82 -9.04
C VAL A 106 7.52 17.97 -8.18
N GLN A 107 7.47 17.81 -6.86
CA GLN A 107 7.07 18.86 -5.92
C GLN A 107 7.99 20.10 -6.00
N THR A 108 9.29 19.91 -6.23
CA THR A 108 10.27 21.01 -6.30
C THR A 108 10.47 21.62 -7.69
N ASP A 109 9.85 21.06 -8.73
CA ASP A 109 10.02 21.52 -10.11
C ASP A 109 9.26 22.84 -10.36
N PRO A 110 9.97 23.94 -10.67
CA PRO A 110 9.35 25.26 -10.88
C PRO A 110 8.49 25.33 -12.14
N ASN A 111 8.54 24.34 -13.03
CA ASN A 111 7.75 24.30 -14.25
C ASN A 111 6.39 23.59 -14.09
N GLN A 112 6.03 23.15 -12.87
CA GLN A 112 4.73 22.53 -12.63
C GLN A 112 3.63 23.59 -12.49
N ASP A 113 2.56 23.44 -13.28
CA ASP A 113 1.37 24.30 -13.20
C ASP A 113 0.61 24.14 -11.88
N ILE A 114 0.71 22.97 -11.24
CA ILE A 114 0.09 22.65 -9.95
C ILE A 114 1.18 22.13 -9.02
N ALA A 115 1.42 22.84 -7.92
CA ALA A 115 2.36 22.41 -6.89
C ALA A 115 1.81 21.18 -6.15
N LEU A 116 2.54 20.08 -6.19
CA LEU A 116 2.22 18.86 -5.45
C LEU A 116 2.32 19.12 -3.93
N THR A 117 1.23 18.97 -3.19
CA THR A 117 1.25 19.08 -1.73
C THR A 117 1.67 17.76 -1.06
N ASP A 118 2.08 17.82 0.21
CA ASP A 118 2.44 16.62 0.98
C ASP A 118 1.23 15.67 1.09
N ASP A 119 0.02 16.20 1.29
CA ASP A 119 -1.22 15.40 1.32
C ASP A 119 -1.48 14.68 0.00
N GLN A 120 -1.25 15.34 -1.14
CA GLN A 120 -1.38 14.72 -2.46
C GLN A 120 -0.32 13.63 -2.68
N MET A 121 0.91 13.86 -2.21
CA MET A 121 1.97 12.85 -2.25
C MET A 121 1.57 11.62 -1.42
N LYS A 122 1.11 11.81 -0.18
CA LYS A 122 0.61 10.73 0.69
C LYS A 122 -0.55 9.96 0.04
N ALA A 123 -1.46 10.66 -0.63
CA ALA A 123 -2.55 10.04 -1.36
C ALA A 123 -2.04 9.14 -2.51
N VAL A 124 -1.07 9.62 -3.30
CA VAL A 124 -0.46 8.82 -4.39
C VAL A 124 0.28 7.59 -3.84
N LEU A 125 1.00 7.73 -2.73
CA LEU A 125 1.68 6.60 -2.07
C LEU A 125 0.68 5.55 -1.57
N THR A 126 -0.46 6.00 -1.04
CA THR A 126 -1.55 5.12 -0.59
C THR A 126 -2.18 4.37 -1.75
N ASP A 127 -2.49 5.08 -2.84
CA ASP A 127 -3.11 4.50 -4.04
C ASP A 127 -2.22 3.43 -4.67
N MET A 128 -0.93 3.74 -4.88
CA MET A 128 0.05 2.79 -5.41
C MET A 128 0.18 1.54 -4.54
N PHE A 129 0.07 1.72 -3.22
CA PHE A 129 0.10 0.61 -2.28
C PHE A 129 -1.11 -0.31 -2.44
N ILE A 130 -2.32 0.24 -2.31
CA ILE A 130 -3.57 -0.54 -2.37
C ILE A 130 -3.70 -1.23 -3.74
N ALA A 131 -3.52 -0.47 -4.82
CA ALA A 131 -3.62 -0.97 -6.17
C ALA A 131 -2.56 -2.03 -6.46
N GLY A 132 -1.32 -1.81 -6.02
CA GLY A 132 -0.22 -2.75 -6.22
C GLY A 132 -0.42 -4.07 -5.47
N THR A 133 -0.89 -4.01 -4.23
CA THR A 133 -1.05 -5.21 -3.39
C THR A 133 -2.25 -6.05 -3.78
N ASP A 134 -3.45 -5.46 -3.81
CA ASP A 134 -4.69 -6.23 -3.92
C ASP A 134 -4.80 -6.92 -5.28
N THR A 135 -4.47 -6.18 -6.35
CA THR A 135 -4.53 -6.71 -7.72
C THR A 135 -3.48 -7.80 -7.96
N SER A 136 -2.25 -7.61 -7.46
CA SER A 136 -1.18 -8.61 -7.57
C SER A 136 -1.52 -9.87 -6.79
N ALA A 137 -1.99 -9.73 -5.55
CA ALA A 137 -2.36 -10.88 -4.73
C ALA A 137 -3.54 -11.67 -5.33
N ALA A 138 -4.56 -10.97 -5.83
CA ALA A 138 -5.68 -11.59 -6.53
C ALA A 138 -5.21 -12.34 -7.78
N THR A 139 -4.38 -11.70 -8.61
CA THR A 139 -3.85 -12.30 -9.85
C THR A 139 -3.03 -13.55 -9.54
N ILE A 140 -2.11 -13.47 -8.58
CA ILE A 140 -1.28 -14.63 -8.20
C ILE A 140 -2.20 -15.76 -7.71
N PHE A 141 -3.17 -15.45 -6.86
CA PHE A 141 -4.13 -16.44 -6.36
C PHE A 141 -4.90 -17.10 -7.51
N THR A 142 -5.57 -16.32 -8.35
CA THR A 142 -6.41 -16.85 -9.43
C THR A 142 -5.61 -17.65 -10.44
N CYS A 143 -4.44 -17.16 -10.86
CA CYS A 143 -3.59 -17.86 -11.81
C CYS A 143 -3.06 -19.18 -11.23
N THR A 144 -2.68 -19.20 -9.94
CA THR A 144 -2.23 -20.43 -9.28
C THR A 144 -3.33 -21.47 -9.23
N TRP A 145 -4.56 -21.07 -8.85
CA TRP A 145 -5.69 -22.00 -8.81
C TRP A 145 -6.07 -22.54 -10.19
N ILE A 146 -6.02 -21.69 -11.23
CA ILE A 146 -6.27 -22.11 -12.61
C ILE A 146 -5.20 -23.11 -13.08
N ASP A 147 -3.92 -22.86 -12.81
CA ASP A 147 -2.84 -23.80 -13.18
C ASP A 147 -3.02 -25.15 -12.48
N VAL A 148 -3.29 -25.14 -11.17
CA VAL A 148 -3.53 -26.37 -10.38
C VAL A 148 -4.74 -27.13 -10.92
N ALA A 149 -5.87 -26.46 -11.16
CA ALA A 149 -7.06 -27.09 -11.71
C ALA A 149 -6.81 -27.69 -13.09
N THR A 150 -6.08 -26.97 -13.95
CA THR A 150 -5.73 -27.45 -15.30
C THR A 150 -4.84 -28.68 -15.24
N ARG A 151 -3.84 -28.72 -14.35
CA ARG A 151 -2.98 -29.88 -14.16
C ARG A 151 -3.75 -31.10 -13.66
N GLN A 152 -4.64 -30.93 -12.69
CA GLN A 152 -5.49 -32.02 -12.17
C GLN A 152 -6.39 -32.61 -13.27
N TRP A 153 -7.03 -31.74 -14.06
CA TRP A 153 -7.86 -32.16 -15.18
C TRP A 153 -7.07 -32.96 -16.25
N GLN A 154 -5.84 -32.52 -16.58
CA GLN A 154 -4.98 -33.24 -17.51
C GLN A 154 -4.58 -34.63 -16.99
N MET A 155 -4.28 -34.76 -15.68
CA MET A 155 -3.94 -36.06 -15.10
C MET A 155 -5.11 -37.04 -15.17
N GLN A 156 -6.33 -36.60 -14.83
CA GLN A 156 -7.53 -37.43 -14.94
C GLN A 156 -7.78 -37.90 -16.38
N LYS A 157 -7.48 -37.06 -17.38
CA LYS A 157 -7.63 -37.42 -18.79
C LYS A 157 -6.61 -38.46 -19.27
N MET A 158 -5.43 -38.56 -18.65
CA MET A 158 -4.42 -39.56 -19.01
C MET A 158 -4.67 -40.93 -18.36
N GLU A 159 -5.60 -41.05 -17.42
CA GLU A 159 -6.00 -42.30 -16.77
C GLU A 159 -7.11 -43.05 -17.53
N TRP A 160 -7.59 -42.51 -18.65
CA TRP A 160 -8.56 -43.11 -19.58
C TRP A 160 -8.01 -43.16 -21.01
#